data_AF-A0A812KNT9-F1
#
_entry.id   AF-A0A812KNT9-F1
#
_cell.length_a   1.000
_cell.length_b   1.000
_cell.length_c   1.000
_cell.angle_alpha   90.00
_cell.angle_beta   90.00
_cell.angle_gamma   90.00
#
_symmetry.space_group_name_H-M   'P 1'
#
loop_
_entity.id
_entity.type
_entity.pdbx_description
1 polymer ?
#
loop_
_entity_poly.entity_id
_entity_poly.type
_entity_poly.pdbx_seq_one_letter_code
_entity_poly.pdbx_strand_id
1 'polypeptide(L)'
;MPTPFDVQERAERAARNLASSSASSTDRYVGEGQGLSEGAKSTNDEEAEEEPLPDRELWESVVEKDWQLLGHAPTPLRRDRRFLSSLLSRHGLALMHAAPQLRNDRDLVLVALRSHGGALAFASQELRSDRGLVQEAVHHSGLALQFASAELLRDRELVLQAVEHCGFALQFVPEDLREDPAIALAAVRQNGDVLKLLSPQLRANPKIVLAGLNAAPAATLKVEEVSVADIESNLAHL
;
A
#
# COMPACT_ATOMS: atom_id res chain seq x y z
N MET A 1 1.60 -15.63 -14.23
CA MET A 1 1.54 -14.91 -12.95
C MET A 1 1.68 -13.43 -13.27
N PRO A 2 0.72 -12.56 -12.93
CA PRO A 2 0.91 -11.12 -13.08
C PRO A 2 2.10 -10.68 -12.23
N THR A 3 2.94 -9.80 -12.77
CA THR A 3 4.10 -9.28 -12.05
C THR A 3 3.64 -8.34 -10.93
N PRO A 4 4.44 -8.13 -9.87
CA PRO A 4 4.12 -7.14 -8.83
C PRO A 4 3.82 -5.74 -9.39
N PHE A 5 4.41 -5.41 -10.55
CA PHE A 5 4.17 -4.18 -11.31
C PHE A 5 2.73 -4.10 -11.89
N ASP A 6 2.18 -5.22 -12.35
CA ASP A 6 0.82 -5.30 -12.90
C ASP A 6 -0.25 -5.08 -11.82
N VAL A 7 0.05 -5.44 -10.57
CA VAL A 7 -0.85 -5.21 -9.43
C VAL A 7 -0.83 -3.74 -9.01
N GLN A 8 0.36 -3.13 -9.03
CA GLN A 8 0.55 -1.70 -8.76
C GLN A 8 -0.14 -0.82 -9.79
N GLU A 9 0.01 -1.11 -11.09
CA GLU A 9 -0.64 -0.32 -12.16
C GLU A 9 -2.18 -0.43 -12.08
N ARG A 10 -2.71 -1.59 -11.70
CA ARG A 10 -4.15 -1.78 -11.51
C ARG A 10 -4.69 -1.02 -10.29
N ALA A 11 -3.96 -1.02 -9.19
CA ALA A 11 -4.32 -0.24 -7.99
C ALA A 11 -4.28 1.27 -8.26
N GLU A 12 -3.26 1.75 -8.97
CA GLU A 12 -3.15 3.16 -9.34
C GLU A 12 -4.19 3.61 -10.38
N ARG A 13 -4.53 2.76 -11.35
CA ARG A 13 -5.62 3.02 -12.31
C ARG A 13 -6.98 3.10 -11.61
N ALA A 14 -7.23 2.20 -10.64
CA ALA A 14 -8.44 2.25 -9.83
C ALA A 14 -8.52 3.54 -8.99
N ALA A 15 -7.41 3.95 -8.36
CA ALA A 15 -7.35 5.20 -7.59
C ALA A 15 -7.54 6.46 -8.47
N ARG A 16 -6.94 6.50 -9.67
CA ARG A 16 -7.09 7.62 -10.63
C ARG A 16 -8.52 7.73 -11.17
N ASN A 17 -9.19 6.61 -11.45
CA ASN A 17 -10.57 6.60 -11.94
C ASN A 17 -11.57 7.05 -10.87
N LEU A 18 -11.30 6.77 -9.59
CA LEU A 18 -12.11 7.27 -8.47
C LEU A 18 -11.95 8.79 -8.27
N ALA A 19 -10.74 9.32 -8.45
CA ALA A 19 -10.46 10.76 -8.35
C ALA A 19 -11.04 11.58 -9.52
N SER A 20 -11.07 11.04 -10.75
CA SER A 20 -11.69 11.70 -11.90
C SER A 20 -13.21 11.66 -11.86
N SER A 21 -13.80 10.61 -11.25
CA SER A 21 -15.25 10.52 -11.03
C SER A 21 -15.77 11.53 -10.00
N SER A 22 -14.94 11.99 -9.05
CA SER A 22 -15.31 13.01 -8.06
C SER A 22 -15.20 14.46 -8.57
N ALA A 23 -14.61 14.70 -9.75
CA ALA A 23 -14.37 16.05 -10.27
C ALA A 23 -15.42 16.55 -11.29
N SER A 24 -16.49 15.77 -11.56
CA SER A 24 -17.51 16.11 -12.57
C SER A 24 -18.85 16.63 -12.00
N SER A 25 -18.92 17.05 -10.74
CA SER A 25 -20.16 17.62 -10.18
C SER A 25 -19.93 18.78 -9.22
N THR A 26 -19.30 19.84 -9.74
CA THR A 26 -19.44 21.20 -9.19
C THR A 26 -19.28 22.20 -10.32
N ASP A 27 -20.36 22.54 -11.02
CA ASP A 27 -20.64 23.93 -11.40
C ASP A 27 -22.00 24.09 -12.11
N ARG A 28 -22.96 24.63 -11.35
CA ARG A 28 -23.91 25.68 -11.75
C ARG A 28 -25.06 25.70 -10.77
N TYR A 29 -25.07 26.67 -9.87
CA TYR A 29 -26.30 27.33 -9.41
C TYR A 29 -25.93 28.62 -8.69
N VAL A 30 -26.06 29.75 -9.38
CA VAL A 30 -26.04 31.08 -8.76
C VAL A 30 -27.41 31.71 -9.01
N GLY A 31 -28.10 31.97 -7.90
CA GLY A 31 -28.96 33.14 -7.70
C GLY A 31 -30.31 33.15 -8.39
N GLU A 32 -31.36 32.94 -7.61
CA GLU A 32 -32.48 33.89 -7.52
C GLU A 32 -33.30 33.57 -6.27
N GLY A 33 -33.38 34.53 -5.36
CA GLY A 33 -34.27 34.49 -4.20
C GLY A 33 -35.59 35.16 -4.53
N GLN A 34 -36.68 34.67 -3.96
CA GLN A 34 -37.63 35.42 -3.12
C GLN A 34 -38.89 34.60 -2.83
N GLY A 35 -39.15 34.42 -1.54
CA GLY A 35 -40.46 34.73 -0.97
C GLY A 35 -41.44 33.58 -0.68
N LEU A 36 -42.00 33.66 0.53
CA LEU A 36 -43.34 33.21 0.98
C LEU A 36 -43.43 31.84 1.70
N SER A 37 -43.27 31.95 3.04
CA SER A 37 -44.25 31.56 4.08
C SER A 37 -45.15 30.33 3.87
N GLU A 38 -45.06 29.37 4.79
CA GLU A 38 -46.09 29.01 5.80
C GLU A 38 -45.93 27.57 6.31
N GLY A 39 -46.09 27.40 7.63
CA GLY A 39 -46.91 26.31 8.17
C GLY A 39 -46.35 24.89 8.22
N ALA A 40 -45.82 24.53 9.40
CA ALA A 40 -46.13 23.30 10.15
C ALA A 40 -46.14 21.94 9.41
N LYS A 41 -45.22 21.05 9.82
CA LYS A 41 -45.57 19.86 10.63
C LYS A 41 -44.33 19.09 11.06
N SER A 42 -44.31 18.78 12.34
CA SER A 42 -43.60 17.63 12.90
C SER A 42 -44.13 16.36 12.22
N THR A 43 -43.22 15.58 11.65
CA THR A 43 -43.34 14.14 11.37
C THR A 43 -41.93 13.61 11.49
N ASN A 44 -41.63 13.03 12.64
CA ASN A 44 -41.46 11.59 12.81
C ASN A 44 -40.09 11.17 12.34
N ASP A 45 -39.24 10.87 13.34
CA ASP A 45 -38.42 9.67 13.38
C ASP A 45 -38.41 8.91 12.05
N GLU A 46 -37.45 9.25 11.19
CA GLU A 46 -37.01 8.35 10.14
C GLU A 46 -36.33 7.19 10.87
N GLU A 47 -37.16 6.26 11.32
CA GLU A 47 -36.82 4.85 11.46
C GLU A 47 -35.99 4.51 10.22
N ALA A 48 -34.67 4.39 10.42
CA ALA A 48 -33.79 3.82 9.44
C ALA A 48 -34.34 2.43 9.15
N GLU A 49 -35.11 2.30 8.07
CA GLU A 49 -35.58 1.03 7.54
C GLU A 49 -34.32 0.16 7.39
N GLU A 50 -34.15 -0.78 8.32
CA GLU A 50 -33.18 -1.85 8.19
C GLU A 50 -33.64 -2.69 6.99
N GLU A 51 -33.24 -2.27 5.79
CA GLU A 51 -33.40 -3.05 4.57
C GLU A 51 -32.98 -4.49 4.89
N PRO A 52 -33.83 -5.49 4.62
CA PRO A 52 -33.53 -6.87 4.96
C PRO A 52 -32.18 -7.23 4.34
N LEU A 53 -31.24 -7.67 5.19
CA LEU A 53 -29.89 -7.99 4.76
C LEU A 53 -29.98 -8.89 3.53
N PRO A 54 -29.37 -8.50 2.39
CA PRO A 54 -29.40 -9.31 1.18
C PRO A 54 -28.86 -10.70 1.51
N ASP A 55 -29.39 -11.75 0.87
CA ASP A 55 -29.07 -13.16 1.14
C ASP A 55 -27.57 -13.34 1.41
N ARG A 56 -27.21 -13.37 2.69
CA ARG A 56 -25.82 -13.31 3.12
C ARG A 56 -25.09 -14.55 2.66
N GLU A 57 -25.74 -15.70 2.76
CA GLU A 57 -25.24 -17.00 2.28
C GLU A 57 -24.98 -16.97 0.77
N LEU A 58 -25.85 -16.31 -0.01
CA LEU A 58 -25.62 -16.12 -1.44
C LEU A 58 -24.34 -15.32 -1.67
N TRP A 59 -24.18 -14.18 -1.00
CA TRP A 59 -23.01 -13.34 -1.17
C TRP A 59 -21.73 -13.96 -0.62
N GLU A 60 -21.78 -14.75 0.45
CA GLU A 60 -20.66 -15.55 0.95
C GLU A 60 -20.16 -16.51 -0.15
N SER A 61 -21.06 -17.20 -0.86
CA SER A 61 -20.68 -18.08 -1.97
C SER A 61 -20.13 -17.35 -3.20
N VAL A 62 -20.59 -16.11 -3.45
CA VAL A 62 -20.13 -15.27 -4.57
C VAL A 62 -18.71 -14.79 -4.29
N VAL A 63 -18.46 -14.21 -3.10
CA VAL A 63 -17.14 -13.69 -2.75
C VAL A 63 -16.11 -14.78 -2.49
N GLU A 64 -16.56 -16.01 -2.16
CA GLU A 64 -15.69 -17.18 -2.07
C GLU A 64 -15.10 -17.57 -3.43
N LYS A 65 -15.86 -17.40 -4.52
CA LYS A 65 -15.39 -17.66 -5.88
C LYS A 65 -14.59 -16.49 -6.43
N ASP A 66 -15.06 -15.27 -6.20
CA ASP A 66 -14.40 -14.04 -6.64
C ASP A 66 -14.68 -12.88 -5.67
N TRP A 67 -13.68 -12.57 -4.85
CA TRP A 67 -13.75 -11.50 -3.86
C TRP A 67 -13.91 -10.11 -4.51
N GLN A 68 -13.54 -9.93 -5.78
CA GLN A 68 -13.65 -8.65 -6.48
C GLN A 68 -15.11 -8.26 -6.71
N LEU A 69 -16.02 -9.25 -6.74
CA LEU A 69 -17.46 -9.02 -6.86
C LEU A 69 -18.06 -8.31 -5.64
N LEU A 70 -17.32 -8.20 -4.53
CA LEU A 70 -17.74 -7.39 -3.39
C LEU A 70 -18.02 -5.93 -3.79
N GLY A 71 -17.36 -5.41 -4.83
CA GLY A 71 -17.65 -4.07 -5.35
C GLY A 71 -19.10 -3.87 -5.82
N HIS A 72 -19.78 -4.95 -6.21
CA HIS A 72 -21.19 -4.97 -6.62
C HIS A 72 -22.15 -5.34 -5.49
N ALA A 73 -21.63 -5.67 -4.31
CA ALA A 73 -22.45 -6.05 -3.18
C ALA A 73 -23.30 -4.86 -2.67
N PRO A 74 -24.52 -5.12 -2.19
CA PRO A 74 -25.35 -4.09 -1.60
C PRO A 74 -24.64 -3.39 -0.45
N THR A 75 -24.96 -2.11 -0.27
CA THR A 75 -24.33 -1.25 0.74
C THR A 75 -24.39 -1.82 2.16
N PRO A 76 -25.49 -2.46 2.62
CA PRO A 76 -25.53 -3.09 3.95
C PRO A 76 -24.42 -4.13 4.15
N LEU A 77 -24.14 -4.95 3.13
CA LEU A 77 -23.12 -6.00 3.24
C LEU A 77 -21.69 -5.43 3.27
N ARG A 78 -21.44 -4.35 2.52
CA ARG A 78 -20.15 -3.62 2.56
C ARG A 78 -19.95 -2.82 3.86
N ARG A 79 -20.97 -2.76 4.73
CA ARG A 79 -20.94 -2.19 6.08
C ARG A 79 -20.99 -3.27 7.17
N ASP A 80 -21.20 -4.53 6.81
CA ASP A 80 -21.21 -5.64 7.77
C ASP A 80 -19.76 -6.01 8.14
N ARG A 81 -19.35 -5.57 9.34
CA ARG A 81 -18.04 -5.86 9.93
C ARG A 81 -17.78 -7.37 10.07
N ARG A 82 -18.78 -8.18 10.41
CA ARG A 82 -18.59 -9.63 10.63
C ARG A 82 -18.35 -10.34 9.31
N PHE A 83 -19.17 -10.03 8.32
CA PHE A 83 -18.99 -10.55 6.96
C PHE A 83 -17.62 -10.15 6.41
N LEU A 84 -17.27 -8.87 6.50
CA LEU A 84 -15.98 -8.36 6.01
C LEU A 84 -14.79 -8.97 6.77
N SER A 85 -14.88 -9.18 8.09
CA SER A 85 -13.79 -9.79 8.85
C SER A 85 -13.43 -11.20 8.34
N SER A 86 -14.44 -12.02 8.02
CA SER A 86 -14.25 -13.37 7.45
C SER A 86 -13.70 -13.33 6.01
N LEU A 87 -14.08 -12.32 5.24
CA LEU A 87 -13.56 -12.14 3.88
C LEU A 87 -12.11 -11.67 3.89
N LEU A 88 -11.81 -10.65 4.70
CA LEU A 88 -10.50 -10.00 4.78
C LEU A 88 -9.40 -10.90 5.34
N SER A 89 -9.76 -11.88 6.18
CA SER A 89 -8.78 -12.85 6.68
C SER A 89 -8.21 -13.74 5.57
N ARG A 90 -8.90 -13.85 4.43
CA ARG A 90 -8.47 -14.62 3.25
C ARG A 90 -8.05 -13.72 2.09
N HIS A 91 -8.70 -12.57 1.96
CA HIS A 91 -8.55 -11.63 0.86
C HIS A 91 -8.39 -10.20 1.37
N GLY A 92 -7.22 -9.85 1.90
CA GLY A 92 -6.97 -8.51 2.46
C GLY A 92 -7.25 -7.34 1.50
N LEU A 93 -7.06 -7.53 0.19
CA LEU A 93 -7.34 -6.49 -0.82
C LEU A 93 -8.83 -6.14 -0.96
N ALA A 94 -9.74 -7.00 -0.49
CA ALA A 94 -11.17 -6.74 -0.48
C ALA A 94 -11.54 -5.49 0.36
N LEU A 95 -10.63 -5.02 1.22
CA LEU A 95 -10.78 -3.80 2.01
C LEU A 95 -11.11 -2.58 1.15
N MET A 96 -10.67 -2.55 -0.12
CA MET A 96 -10.98 -1.47 -1.06
C MET A 96 -12.48 -1.26 -1.30
N HIS A 97 -13.29 -2.30 -1.15
CA HIS A 97 -14.74 -2.26 -1.34
C HIS A 97 -15.51 -2.03 -0.02
N ALA A 98 -14.83 -2.05 1.13
CA ALA A 98 -15.47 -1.77 2.40
C ALA A 98 -15.91 -0.29 2.51
N ALA A 99 -16.99 -0.05 3.26
CA ALA A 99 -17.44 1.30 3.53
C ALA A 99 -16.33 2.16 4.17
N PRO A 100 -16.27 3.49 3.89
CA PRO A 100 -15.21 4.36 4.40
C PRO A 100 -14.98 4.25 5.92
N GLN A 101 -16.05 4.09 6.70
CA GLN A 101 -15.99 3.95 8.16
C GLN A 101 -15.20 2.69 8.57
N LEU A 102 -15.37 1.59 7.84
CA LEU A 102 -14.68 0.33 8.11
C LEU A 102 -13.23 0.33 7.58
N ARG A 103 -12.90 1.17 6.62
CA ARG A 103 -11.51 1.43 6.21
C ARG A 103 -10.74 2.29 7.22
N ASN A 104 -11.44 2.93 8.17
CA ASN A 104 -10.85 3.57 9.34
C ASN A 104 -10.93 2.68 10.60
N ASP A 105 -11.38 1.44 10.47
CA ASP A 105 -11.49 0.53 11.59
C ASP A 105 -10.19 -0.24 11.77
N ARG A 106 -9.44 0.12 12.81
CA ARG A 106 -8.10 -0.39 13.07
C ARG A 106 -8.02 -1.91 13.09
N ASP A 107 -8.96 -2.56 13.78
CA ASP A 107 -8.95 -4.02 13.94
C ASP A 107 -9.28 -4.73 12.63
N LEU A 108 -10.22 -4.18 11.86
CA LEU A 108 -10.60 -4.74 10.58
C LEU A 108 -9.48 -4.59 9.54
N VAL A 109 -8.82 -3.43 9.52
CA VAL A 109 -7.63 -3.19 8.71
C VAL A 109 -6.52 -4.16 9.12
N LEU A 110 -6.28 -4.38 10.41
CA LEU A 110 -5.28 -5.34 10.88
C LEU A 110 -5.52 -6.76 10.35
N VAL A 111 -6.78 -7.21 10.33
CA VAL A 111 -7.15 -8.52 9.73
C VAL A 111 -6.77 -8.56 8.24
N ALA A 112 -7.05 -7.47 7.50
CA ALA A 112 -6.70 -7.37 6.09
C ALA A 112 -5.18 -7.38 5.85
N LEU A 113 -4.41 -6.68 6.68
CA LEU A 113 -2.94 -6.58 6.56
C LEU A 113 -2.26 -7.94 6.75
N ARG A 114 -2.76 -8.75 7.69
CA ARG A 114 -2.26 -10.12 7.93
C ARG A 114 -2.47 -11.05 6.75
N SER A 115 -3.54 -10.84 5.99
CA SER A 115 -3.78 -11.58 4.75
C SER A 115 -2.93 -11.04 3.61
N HIS A 116 -2.81 -9.71 3.49
CA HIS A 116 -2.06 -9.07 2.41
C HIS A 116 -1.58 -7.66 2.81
N GLY A 117 -0.26 -7.48 3.01
CA GLY A 117 0.31 -6.20 3.48
C GLY A 117 -0.04 -4.98 2.59
N GLY A 118 -0.22 -5.19 1.28
CA GLY A 118 -0.69 -4.14 0.36
C GLY A 118 -2.10 -3.60 0.63
N ALA A 119 -2.90 -4.24 1.50
CA ALA A 119 -4.20 -3.73 1.91
C ALA A 119 -4.11 -2.36 2.62
N LEU A 120 -2.92 -2.01 3.14
CA LEU A 120 -2.64 -0.71 3.73
C LEU A 120 -3.01 0.46 2.80
N ALA A 121 -2.89 0.27 1.48
CA ALA A 121 -3.27 1.26 0.47
C ALA A 121 -4.72 1.75 0.58
N PHE A 122 -5.61 0.90 1.11
CA PHE A 122 -7.04 1.18 1.23
C PHE A 122 -7.47 1.61 2.63
N ALA A 123 -6.55 1.59 3.61
CA ALA A 123 -6.82 2.13 4.92
C ALA A 123 -6.96 3.66 4.89
N SER A 124 -7.61 4.22 5.90
CA SER A 124 -7.70 5.67 6.07
C SER A 124 -6.31 6.32 6.14
N GLN A 125 -6.23 7.63 5.89
CA GLN A 125 -4.97 8.38 6.05
C GLN A 125 -4.43 8.31 7.49
N GLU A 126 -5.33 8.32 8.48
CA GLU A 126 -5.02 8.19 9.90
C GLU A 126 -4.33 6.85 10.19
N LEU A 127 -4.90 5.74 9.71
CA LEU A 127 -4.35 4.40 9.91
C LEU A 127 -3.08 4.14 9.10
N ARG A 128 -2.89 4.80 7.95
CA ARG A 128 -1.60 4.81 7.22
C ARG A 128 -0.49 5.55 7.95
N SER A 129 -0.83 6.30 9.00
CA SER A 129 0.10 6.96 9.92
C SER A 129 0.25 6.20 11.25
N ASP A 130 -0.51 5.11 11.46
CA ASP A 130 -0.31 4.21 12.61
C ASP A 130 0.92 3.34 12.35
N ARG A 131 1.99 3.64 13.09
CA ARG A 131 3.26 2.92 13.00
C ARG A 131 3.11 1.41 13.18
N GLY A 132 2.24 0.96 14.09
CA GLY A 132 2.03 -0.45 14.37
C GLY A 132 1.34 -1.19 13.22
N LEU A 133 0.34 -0.56 12.59
CA LEU A 133 -0.29 -1.13 11.39
C LEU A 133 0.66 -1.15 10.21
N VAL A 134 1.43 -0.08 10.00
CA VAL A 134 2.39 -0.01 8.88
C VAL A 134 3.49 -1.05 9.07
N GLN A 135 3.98 -1.24 10.31
CA GLN A 135 4.93 -2.29 10.64
C GLN A 135 4.38 -3.69 10.34
N GLU A 136 3.12 -3.96 10.72
CA GLU A 136 2.46 -5.24 10.37
C GLU A 136 2.35 -5.43 8.85
N ALA A 137 2.01 -4.37 8.12
CA ALA A 137 1.92 -4.39 6.67
C ALA A 137 3.27 -4.70 6.02
N VAL A 138 4.34 -4.05 6.49
CA VAL A 138 5.72 -4.25 6.05
C VAL A 138 6.20 -5.67 6.32
N HIS A 139 5.84 -6.24 7.48
CA HIS A 139 6.19 -7.62 7.83
C HIS A 139 5.64 -8.64 6.81
N HIS A 140 4.43 -8.40 6.29
CA HIS A 140 3.83 -9.28 5.27
C HIS A 140 4.25 -8.91 3.84
N SER A 141 4.62 -7.66 3.59
CA SER A 141 5.13 -7.20 2.29
C SER A 141 5.96 -5.92 2.46
N GLY A 142 7.28 -5.99 2.23
CA GLY A 142 8.16 -4.82 2.34
C GLY A 142 7.73 -3.66 1.43
N LEU A 143 7.08 -3.95 0.29
CA LEU A 143 6.53 -2.94 -0.61
C LEU A 143 5.32 -2.18 -0.04
N ALA A 144 4.72 -2.66 1.07
CA ALA A 144 3.65 -1.94 1.75
C ALA A 144 4.11 -0.60 2.33
N LEU A 145 5.43 -0.44 2.54
CA LEU A 145 6.02 0.81 3.00
C LEU A 145 5.60 2.01 2.13
N GLN A 146 5.39 1.82 0.82
CA GLN A 146 4.98 2.88 -0.10
C GLN A 146 3.65 3.56 0.26
N PHE A 147 2.80 2.88 1.05
CA PHE A 147 1.50 3.39 1.47
C PHE A 147 1.55 4.10 2.82
N ALA A 148 2.69 4.07 3.51
CA ALA A 148 2.87 4.74 4.79
C ALA A 148 2.80 6.27 4.65
N SER A 149 2.54 6.97 5.75
CA SER A 149 2.65 8.42 5.79
C SER A 149 4.10 8.89 5.54
N ALA A 150 4.25 10.12 5.04
CA ALA A 150 5.57 10.71 4.80
C ALA A 150 6.45 10.78 6.06
N GLU A 151 5.83 10.88 7.25
CA GLU A 151 6.51 10.85 8.54
C GLU A 151 7.10 9.46 8.82
N LEU A 152 6.33 8.39 8.58
CA LEU A 152 6.79 7.02 8.77
C LEU A 152 7.80 6.56 7.71
N LEU A 153 7.75 7.13 6.51
CA LEU A 153 8.81 6.93 5.51
C LEU A 153 10.19 7.46 5.96
N ARG A 154 10.22 8.30 7.01
CA ARG A 154 11.46 8.78 7.65
C ARG A 154 11.82 8.00 8.93
N ASP A 155 10.99 7.05 9.36
CA ASP A 155 11.32 6.15 10.47
C ASP A 155 12.38 5.16 9.97
N ARG A 156 13.61 5.39 10.41
CA ARG A 156 14.78 4.63 9.96
C ARG A 156 14.66 3.15 10.26
N GLU A 157 14.16 2.79 11.44
CA GLU A 157 13.96 1.40 11.86
C GLU A 157 12.90 0.71 11.00
N LEU A 158 11.79 1.39 10.70
CA LEU A 158 10.74 0.86 9.84
C LEU A 158 11.23 0.68 8.39
N VAL A 159 11.99 1.64 7.87
CA VAL A 159 12.61 1.56 6.54
C VAL A 159 13.57 0.37 6.47
N LEU A 160 14.41 0.18 7.48
CA LEU A 160 15.33 -0.97 7.56
C LEU A 160 14.58 -2.29 7.50
N GLN A 161 13.52 -2.45 8.30
CA GLN A 161 12.68 -3.65 8.25
C GLN A 161 12.08 -3.88 6.85
N ALA A 162 11.61 -2.82 6.19
CA ALA A 162 11.04 -2.94 4.86
C ALA A 162 12.05 -3.37 3.80
N VAL A 163 13.26 -2.82 3.82
CA VAL A 163 14.32 -3.19 2.85
C VAL A 163 14.89 -4.58 3.11
N GLU A 164 14.90 -5.04 4.36
CA GLU A 164 15.27 -6.41 4.72
C GLU A 164 14.28 -7.44 4.16
N HIS A 165 12.98 -7.10 4.14
CA HIS A 165 11.96 -7.94 3.52
C HIS A 165 11.93 -7.81 1.98
N CYS A 166 12.11 -6.59 1.45
CA CYS A 166 12.12 -6.31 0.02
C CYS A 166 13.04 -5.13 -0.31
N GLY A 167 14.19 -5.38 -0.95
CA GLY A 167 15.18 -4.35 -1.26
C GLY A 167 14.63 -3.25 -2.19
N PHE A 168 13.64 -3.57 -3.03
CA PHE A 168 12.93 -2.57 -3.85
C PHE A 168 12.08 -1.59 -3.04
N ALA A 169 11.79 -1.87 -1.77
CA ALA A 169 11.13 -0.90 -0.89
C ALA A 169 11.93 0.42 -0.78
N LEU A 170 13.24 0.36 -1.01
CA LEU A 170 14.12 1.52 -1.01
C LEU A 170 13.64 2.63 -1.96
N GLN A 171 12.99 2.30 -3.09
CA GLN A 171 12.54 3.30 -4.07
C GLN A 171 11.50 4.29 -3.52
N PHE A 172 10.80 3.92 -2.45
CA PHE A 172 9.75 4.74 -1.84
C PHE A 172 10.26 5.58 -0.66
N VAL A 173 11.51 5.38 -0.27
CA VAL A 173 12.15 6.07 0.85
C VAL A 173 12.62 7.46 0.38
N PRO A 174 12.49 8.51 1.21
CA PRO A 174 13.06 9.83 0.92
C PRO A 174 14.56 9.74 0.61
N GLU A 175 15.03 10.60 -0.30
CA GLU A 175 16.42 10.60 -0.76
C GLU A 175 17.43 10.65 0.39
N ASP A 176 17.19 11.49 1.40
CA ASP A 176 18.05 11.63 2.59
C ASP A 176 18.34 10.29 3.29
N LEU A 177 17.36 9.39 3.37
CA LEU A 177 17.54 8.06 3.96
C LEU A 177 18.03 7.02 2.94
N ARG A 178 17.72 7.19 1.64
CA ARG A 178 18.29 6.32 0.58
C ARG A 178 19.81 6.44 0.50
N GLU A 179 20.34 7.60 0.85
CA GLU A 179 21.78 7.84 0.95
C GLU A 179 22.43 7.25 2.21
N ASP A 180 21.67 6.72 3.18
CA ASP A 180 22.23 6.03 4.36
C ASP A 180 22.95 4.74 3.90
N PRO A 181 24.28 4.62 4.08
CA PRO A 181 25.04 3.46 3.64
C PRO A 181 24.55 2.16 4.28
N ALA A 182 24.01 2.19 5.50
CA ALA A 182 23.49 1.00 6.17
C ALA A 182 22.19 0.51 5.52
N ILE A 183 21.29 1.43 5.15
CA ILE A 183 20.02 1.10 4.47
C ILE A 183 20.32 0.62 3.05
N ALA A 184 21.17 1.32 2.32
CA ALA A 184 21.60 0.92 0.98
C ALA A 184 22.26 -0.47 0.97
N LEU A 185 23.15 -0.74 1.94
CA LEU A 185 23.79 -2.05 2.08
C LEU A 185 22.78 -3.15 2.39
N ALA A 186 21.81 -2.91 3.28
CA ALA A 186 20.75 -3.87 3.59
C ALA A 186 19.89 -4.18 2.35
N ALA A 187 19.47 -3.15 1.62
CA ALA A 187 18.65 -3.31 0.42
C ALA A 187 19.39 -4.05 -0.70
N VAL A 188 20.67 -3.75 -0.90
CA VAL A 188 21.51 -4.41 -1.92
C VAL A 188 21.82 -5.87 -1.56
N ARG A 189 22.01 -6.18 -0.27
CA ARG A 189 22.14 -7.57 0.20
C ARG A 189 20.88 -8.37 -0.03
N GLN A 190 19.72 -7.74 0.11
CA GLN A 190 18.44 -8.38 -0.16
C GLN A 190 18.25 -8.62 -1.66
N ASN A 191 18.60 -7.64 -2.50
CA ASN A 191 18.56 -7.78 -3.95
C ASN A 191 19.59 -6.88 -4.65
N GLY A 192 20.55 -7.49 -5.35
CA GLY A 192 21.62 -6.78 -6.07
C GLY A 192 21.12 -5.84 -7.18
N ASP A 193 19.93 -6.07 -7.75
CA ASP A 193 19.34 -5.17 -8.76
C ASP A 193 19.01 -3.78 -8.20
N VAL A 194 18.90 -3.64 -6.87
CA VAL A 194 18.69 -2.36 -6.18
C VAL A 194 19.84 -1.39 -6.42
N LEU A 195 21.03 -1.86 -6.81
CA LEU A 195 22.15 -0.99 -7.19
C LEU A 195 21.75 0.06 -8.24
N LYS A 196 20.80 -0.25 -9.14
CA LYS A 196 20.29 0.67 -10.17
C LYS A 196 19.51 1.86 -9.60
N LEU A 197 18.99 1.71 -8.38
CA LEU A 197 18.20 2.74 -7.66
C LEU A 197 19.06 3.65 -6.79
N LEU A 198 20.33 3.31 -6.58
CA LEU A 198 21.25 4.07 -5.75
C LEU A 198 21.91 5.23 -6.51
N SER A 199 22.25 6.29 -5.77
CA SER A 199 23.05 7.40 -6.29
C SER A 199 24.39 6.93 -6.86
N PRO A 200 24.99 7.68 -7.80
CA PRO A 200 26.34 7.40 -8.28
C PRO A 200 27.38 7.27 -7.15
N GLN A 201 27.22 8.05 -6.07
CA GLN A 201 28.11 8.08 -4.91
C GLN A 201 28.08 6.74 -4.17
N LEU A 202 26.90 6.20 -3.88
CA LEU A 202 26.78 4.89 -3.23
C LEU A 202 27.16 3.73 -4.17
N ARG A 203 26.91 3.87 -5.47
CA ARG A 203 27.38 2.90 -6.48
C ARG A 203 28.90 2.89 -6.64
N ALA A 204 29.60 3.95 -6.27
CA ALA A 204 31.06 3.97 -6.25
C ALA A 204 31.65 3.33 -4.98
N ASN A 205 30.82 3.04 -3.95
CA ASN A 205 31.31 2.45 -2.71
C ASN A 205 31.62 0.95 -2.89
N PRO A 206 32.89 0.52 -2.75
CA PRO A 206 33.27 -0.87 -3.00
C PRO A 206 32.52 -1.86 -2.11
N LYS A 207 32.22 -1.50 -0.86
CA LYS A 207 31.50 -2.39 0.07
C LYS A 207 30.07 -2.67 -0.40
N ILE A 208 29.40 -1.67 -0.99
CA ILE A 208 28.02 -1.79 -1.48
C ILE A 208 27.99 -2.59 -2.79
N VAL A 209 28.91 -2.29 -3.71
CA VAL A 209 29.01 -3.02 -4.99
C VAL A 209 29.33 -4.49 -4.77
N LEU A 210 30.31 -4.80 -3.91
CA LEU A 210 30.67 -6.18 -3.58
C LEU A 210 29.50 -6.93 -2.93
N ALA A 211 28.73 -6.27 -2.07
CA ALA A 211 27.53 -6.86 -1.49
C ALA A 211 26.47 -7.20 -2.56
N GLY A 212 26.29 -6.33 -3.56
CA GLY A 212 25.32 -6.55 -4.63
C GLY A 212 25.71 -7.66 -5.59
N LEU A 213 27.00 -7.77 -5.91
CA LEU A 213 27.55 -8.87 -6.72
C LEU A 213 27.35 -10.22 -6.03
N ASN A 214 27.58 -10.30 -4.72
CA ASN A 214 27.34 -11.52 -3.95
C ASN A 214 25.86 -11.87 -3.81
N ALA A 215 24.96 -10.88 -3.80
CA ALA A 215 23.52 -11.09 -3.73
C ALA A 215 22.91 -11.58 -5.06
N ALA A 216 23.56 -11.32 -6.20
CA ALA A 216 23.07 -11.69 -7.53
C ALA A 216 24.13 -12.49 -8.32
N PRO A 217 24.29 -13.81 -8.07
CA PRO A 217 25.27 -14.63 -8.77
C PRO A 217 25.03 -14.76 -10.30
N ALA A 218 23.87 -14.31 -10.80
CA ALA A 218 23.50 -14.38 -12.22
C ALA A 218 23.63 -13.04 -12.98
N ALA A 219 23.83 -11.92 -12.30
CA ALA A 219 23.98 -10.62 -12.94
C ALA A 219 25.47 -10.28 -13.08
N THR A 220 26.16 -10.98 -13.98
CA THR A 220 27.28 -10.40 -14.72
C THR A 220 26.76 -9.16 -15.48
N LEU A 221 26.59 -8.07 -14.74
CA LEU A 221 26.62 -6.74 -15.31
C LEU A 221 27.97 -6.63 -16.02
N LYS A 222 27.91 -6.24 -17.28
CA LYS A 222 29.03 -5.67 -18.02
C LYS A 222 29.56 -4.47 -17.23
N VAL A 223 30.35 -4.74 -16.20
CA VAL A 223 31.28 -3.78 -15.64
C VAL A 223 32.45 -3.83 -16.61
N GLU A 224 32.29 -3.16 -17.76
CA GLU A 224 33.46 -2.68 -18.46
C GLU A 224 34.18 -1.74 -17.47
N GLU A 225 35.43 -2.10 -17.16
CA GLU A 225 36.45 -1.28 -16.47
C GLU A 225 36.48 -1.17 -14.93
N VAL A 226 36.06 -2.18 -14.15
CA VAL A 226 36.77 -2.42 -12.88
C VAL A 226 36.91 -3.91 -12.69
N SER A 227 38.11 -4.43 -12.91
CA SER A 227 38.35 -5.84 -12.69
C SER A 227 38.15 -6.12 -11.19
N VAL A 228 37.37 -7.15 -10.87
CA VAL A 228 37.14 -7.59 -9.49
C VAL A 228 38.47 -7.89 -8.79
N ALA A 229 39.52 -8.25 -9.56
CA ALA A 229 40.89 -8.42 -9.10
C ALA A 229 41.55 -7.12 -8.59
N ASP A 230 41.22 -5.94 -9.13
CA ASP A 230 41.80 -4.67 -8.69
C ASP A 230 41.23 -4.21 -7.32
N ILE A 231 39.98 -4.58 -7.02
CA ILE A 231 39.34 -4.27 -5.72
C ILE A 231 39.86 -5.23 -4.64
N GLU A 232 40.02 -6.52 -4.94
CA GLU A 232 40.56 -7.50 -4.01
C GLU A 232 42.03 -7.23 -3.66
N SER A 233 42.84 -6.76 -4.62
CA SER A 233 44.24 -6.37 -4.39
C SER A 233 44.38 -5.14 -3.48
N ASN A 234 43.50 -4.13 -3.63
CA ASN A 234 43.56 -2.90 -2.82
C ASN A 234 43.13 -3.08 -1.36
N LEU A 235 42.38 -4.14 -1.03
CA LEU A 235 42.01 -4.47 0.35
C LEU A 235 43.11 -5.23 1.10
N ALA A 236 44.09 -5.82 0.41
CA ALA A 236 45.22 -6.51 1.03
C ALA A 236 46.34 -5.55 1.49
N HIS A 237 46.23 -4.25 1.18
CA HIS A 237 47.24 -3.22 1.49
C HIS A 237 46.75 -2.13 2.47
N LEU A 238 45.61 -2.33 3.13
CA LEU A 238 45.13 -1.52 4.27
C LEU A 238 45.22 -2.33 5.57
#